data_AF-A0A953AZT5-F1
#
_entry.id   AF-A0A953AZT5-F1
#
_cell.length_a   1.000
_cell.length_b   1.000
_cell.length_c   1.000
_cell.angle_alpha   90.00
_cell.angle_beta   90.00
_cell.angle_gamma   90.00
#
_symmetry.space_group_name_H-M   'P 1'
#
loop_
_entity.id
_entity.type
_entity.pdbx_description
1 polymer ?
#
loop_
_entity_poly.entity_id
_entity_poly.type
_entity_poly.pdbx_seq_one_letter_code
_entity_poly.pdbx_strand_id
1 'polypeptide(L)' 'AEVLAALAAQPGCLLARLSGSGATCFGLFAEAQAADEAARAIARAAPHWWVRPAPILRTAAEVEPAAA' A
#
# COMPACT_ATOMS: atom_id res chain seq x y z
N ALA A 1 -0.46 -3.88 -15.92
CA ALA A 1 -0.98 -2.52 -16.13
C ALA A 1 -2.28 -2.28 -15.36
N GLU A 2 -3.23 -3.22 -15.39
CA GLU A 2 -4.55 -3.11 -14.75
C GLU A 2 -4.50 -2.76 -13.24
N VAL A 3 -3.67 -3.45 -12.45
CA VAL A 3 -3.55 -3.19 -11.00
C VAL A 3 -3.07 -1.77 -10.70
N LEU A 4 -2.12 -1.25 -11.49
CA LEU A 4 -1.63 0.14 -11.33
C LEU A 4 -2.72 1.16 -11.63
N ALA A 5 -3.54 0.91 -12.66
CA ALA A 5 -4.67 1.76 -12.98
C ALA A 5 -5.74 1.72 -11.87
N ALA A 6 -6.04 0.52 -11.35
CA ALA A 6 -6.99 0.35 -10.25
C ALA A 6 -6.53 1.07 -8.98
N LEU A 7 -5.23 1.04 -8.66
CA LEU A 7 -4.63 1.78 -7.55
C LEU A 7 -4.66 3.29 -7.78
N ALA A 8 -4.24 3.77 -8.96
CA ALA A 8 -4.19 5.19 -9.29
C ALA A 8 -5.58 5.84 -9.34
N ALA A 9 -6.63 5.07 -9.64
CA ALA A 9 -8.01 5.54 -9.64
C ALA A 9 -8.62 5.69 -8.24
N GLN A 10 -7.97 5.20 -7.17
CA GLN A 10 -8.52 5.32 -5.82
C GLN A 10 -8.39 6.75 -5.29
N PRO A 11 -9.42 7.26 -4.60
CA PRO A 11 -9.35 8.54 -3.91
C PRO A 11 -8.15 8.61 -2.96
N GLY A 12 -7.39 9.70 -3.01
CA GLY A 12 -6.23 9.91 -2.12
C GLY A 12 -4.97 9.10 -2.47
N CYS A 13 -4.95 8.38 -3.59
CA CYS A 13 -3.74 7.70 -4.06
C CYS A 13 -2.70 8.74 -4.51
N LEU A 14 -1.57 8.79 -3.81
CA LEU A 14 -0.47 9.71 -4.10
C LEU A 14 0.51 9.13 -5.12
N LEU A 15 0.65 7.80 -5.13
CA LEU A 15 1.58 7.09 -6.01
C LEU A 15 1.09 5.65 -6.21
N ALA A 16 1.11 5.16 -7.45
CA ALA A 16 0.95 3.74 -7.76
C ALA A 16 2.19 3.23 -8.53
N ARG A 17 2.82 2.16 -8.05
CA ARG A 17 4.04 1.59 -8.66
C ARG A 17 4.12 0.07 -8.50
N LEU A 18 4.94 -0.54 -9.36
CA LEU A 18 5.41 -1.90 -9.17
C LEU A 18 6.42 -1.94 -8.02
N SER A 19 6.40 -3.03 -7.26
CA SER A 19 7.48 -3.37 -6.33
C SER A 19 8.55 -4.17 -7.07
N GLY A 20 9.76 -3.62 -7.20
CA GLY A 20 10.88 -4.28 -7.88
C GLY A 20 10.60 -4.60 -9.36
N SER A 21 10.98 -5.81 -9.79
CA SER A 21 10.77 -6.31 -11.16
C SER A 21 9.34 -6.83 -11.45
N GLY A 22 8.40 -6.72 -10.51
CA GLY A 22 7.02 -7.23 -10.60
C GLY A 22 6.80 -8.47 -9.71
N ALA A 23 5.61 -9.06 -9.52
CA ALA A 23 4.25 -8.81 -10.02
C ALA A 23 3.37 -8.00 -9.03
N THR A 24 3.93 -7.64 -7.89
CA THR A 24 3.21 -6.91 -6.84
C THR A 24 3.18 -5.42 -7.16
N CYS A 25 2.00 -4.81 -7.10
CA CYS A 25 1.82 -3.37 -7.19
C CYS A 25 1.45 -2.82 -5.82
N PHE A 26 1.81 -1.57 -5.54
CA PHE A 26 1.42 -0.87 -4.32
C PHE A 26 0.97 0.56 -4.61
N GLY A 27 0.09 1.07 -3.75
CA GLY A 27 -0.37 2.46 -3.72
C GLY A 27 0.08 3.12 -2.43
N LEU A 28 0.53 4.39 -2.49
CA LEU A 28 0.80 5.21 -1.31
C LEU A 28 -0.37 6.14 -1.05
N PHE A 29 -0.77 6.22 0.22
CA PHE A 29 -1.85 7.08 0.70
C PHE A 29 -1.33 7.87 1.92
N ALA A 30 -1.82 9.09 2.10
CA ALA A 30 -1.43 9.95 3.23
C ALA A 30 -1.92 9.38 4.58
N GLU A 31 -3.07 8.71 4.57
CA GLU A 31 -3.77 8.27 5.76
C GLU A 31 -4.10 6.77 5.69
N ALA A 32 -4.06 6.10 6.84
CA ALA A 32 -4.38 4.66 6.94
C ALA A 32 -5.82 4.37 6.49
N GLN A 33 -6.77 5.24 6.86
CA GLN A 33 -8.18 5.11 6.48
C GLN A 33 -8.36 5.11 4.96
N ALA A 34 -7.66 6.00 4.24
CA ALA A 34 -7.72 6.06 2.78
C ALA A 34 -7.17 4.78 2.13
N ALA A 35 -6.09 4.21 2.68
CA ALA A 35 -5.56 2.93 2.23
C ALA A 35 -6.54 1.77 2.48
N ASP A 36 -7.23 1.75 3.62
CA ASP A 36 -8.25 0.74 3.94
C ASP A 36 -9.45 0.82 3.01
N GLU A 37 -9.93 2.03 2.73
CA GLU A 37 -11.05 2.26 1.80
C GLU A 37 -10.69 1.83 0.38
N ALA A 38 -9.49 2.22 -0.09
CA ALA A 38 -8.95 1.78 -1.37
C ALA A 38 -8.87 0.25 -1.46
N ALA A 39 -8.35 -0.42 -0.42
CA ALA A 39 -8.25 -1.87 -0.40
C ALA A 39 -9.63 -2.55 -0.50
N ARG A 40 -10.62 -2.05 0.25
CA ARG A 40 -12.00 -2.57 0.18
C ARG A 40 -12.64 -2.32 -1.19
N ALA A 41 -12.42 -1.15 -1.79
CA ALA A 41 -12.96 -0.82 -3.11
C ALA A 41 -12.39 -1.72 -4.20
N ILE A 42 -11.07 -1.90 -4.22
CA ILE A 42 -10.38 -2.77 -5.19
C ILE A 42 -10.80 -4.22 -5.00
N ALA A 43 -10.85 -4.73 -3.76
CA ALA A 43 -11.26 -6.11 -3.49
C ALA A 43 -12.71 -6.39 -3.93
N ARG A 44 -13.62 -5.41 -3.84
CA ARG A 44 -14.98 -5.54 -4.38
C ARG A 44 -15.01 -5.54 -5.91
N ALA A 45 -14.21 -4.69 -6.54
CA ALA A 45 -14.17 -4.57 -8.00
C ALA A 45 -13.45 -5.76 -8.67
N ALA A 46 -12.46 -6.35 -7.99
CA ALA A 46 -11.72 -7.51 -8.46
C ALA A 46 -11.60 -8.57 -7.34
N PRO A 47 -12.66 -9.37 -7.08
CA PRO A 47 -12.70 -10.33 -5.98
C PRO A 47 -11.65 -11.44 -6.03
N HIS A 48 -11.03 -11.65 -7.19
CA HIS A 48 -9.98 -12.64 -7.41
C HIS A 48 -8.57 -12.09 -7.13
N TRP A 49 -8.44 -10.78 -6.85
CA TRP A 49 -7.16 -10.17 -6.50
C TRP A 49 -6.90 -10.26 -5.00
N TRP A 50 -5.64 -10.52 -4.65
CA TRP A 50 -5.18 -10.34 -3.27
C TRP A 50 -4.83 -8.88 -3.03
N VAL A 51 -5.52 -8.27 -2.04
CA VAL A 51 -5.37 -6.85 -1.72
C VAL A 51 -5.27 -6.70 -0.21
N ARG A 52 -4.22 -6.02 0.28
CA ARG A 52 -4.01 -5.77 1.71
C ARG A 52 -3.47 -4.36 1.96
N PRO A 53 -4.10 -3.55 2.81
CA PRO A 53 -3.52 -2.32 3.31
C PRO A 53 -2.48 -2.65 4.39
N ALA A 54 -1.43 -1.85 4.48
CA ALA A 54 -0.37 -1.98 5.48
C ALA A 54 0.29 -0.63 5.77
N PRO A 55 0.77 -0.39 7.01
CA PRO A 55 1.53 0.80 7.33
C PRO A 55 2.93 0.74 6.72
N ILE A 56 3.50 1.92 6.42
CA ILE A 56 4.93 2.03 6.09
C ILE A 56 5.71 1.81 7.39
N LEU A 57 6.59 0.81 7.39
CA LEU A 57 7.53 0.61 8.49
C LEU A 57 8.44 1.82 8.59
N ARG A 58 8.48 2.44 9.77
CA ARG A 58 9.50 3.43 10.09
C ARG A 58 10.73 2.66 10.53
N THR A 59 11.80 2.74 9.77
CA THR A 59 13.10 2.27 10.27
C THR A 59 13.45 3.14 11.47
N ALA A 60 13.55 2.53 12.66
CA ALA A 60 14.29 3.15 13.75
C ALA A 60 15.76 3.13 13.33
N ALA A 61 16.29 4.28 12.92
CA ALA A 61 17.71 4.49 13.14
C ALA A 61 17.88 4.62 14.66
N GLU A 62 18.62 3.66 15.23
CA GLU A 62 19.09 3.55 16.62
C GLU A 62 18.05 3.16 17.69
N VAL A 63 17.95 1.84 17.94
CA VAL A 63 17.71 1.35 19.30
C VAL A 63 19.08 1.26 19.96
N GLU A 64 19.39 2.24 20.81
CA GLU A 64 20.50 2.22 21.76
C GLU A 64 20.59 0.84 22.46
N PRO A 65 21.79 0.26 22.65
CA PRO A 65 21.91 -0.96 23.43
C PRO A 65 21.38 -0.69 24.84
N ALA A 66 20.46 -1.53 25.31
CA ALA A 66 19.96 -1.47 26.67
C ALA A 66 21.15 -1.45 27.64
N ALA A 67 21.36 -0.31 28.30
CA ALA A 67 22.41 -0.13 29.27
C ALA A 67 22.04 -0.83 30.59
N ALA A 68 23.04 -1.59 31.09
CA ALA A 68 23.22 -2.19 32.42
C ALA A 68 22.29 -3.35 32.83
#